data_AF-D5UJL0-F1
#
_entry.id   AF-D5UJL0-F1
#
_cell.length_a   1.000
_cell.length_b   1.000
_cell.length_c   1.000
_cell.angle_alpha   90.00
_cell.angle_beta   90.00
_cell.angle_gamma   90.00
#
_symmetry.space_group_name_H-M   'P 1'
#
loop_
_entity.id
_entity.type
_entity.pdbx_description
1 polymer ?
#
loop_
_entity_poly.entity_id
_entity_poly.type
_entity_poly.pdbx_seq_one_letter_code
_entity_poly.pdbx_strand_id
1 'polypeptide(L)'
;MCMRPAAGAAGPDGSTVTTWQDALDELVRTRGRALVGYAYLLTGDSREAEDLVQDALVRTFTRGRGTREVASAEAYVRRTILTTYVDGFRRRKRWASIRHLTAVPEPTPPDGPHAGPEPVVTTRVAVQQALALLPPRERACIVLRHFEDMTVAQVADALSLSVGTVKRYLSDATRTLEQHLGDLAGADDEPAHVTDEVLVTVRRAR
;
A
#
# COMPACT_ATOMS: atom_id res chain seq x y z
N MET A 1 6.15 -19.50 25.23
CA MET A 1 5.77 -18.45 26.20
C MET A 1 4.34 -18.04 25.86
N CYS A 2 3.35 -18.66 26.50
CA CYS A 2 1.94 -18.51 26.16
C CYS A 2 1.40 -17.20 26.73
N MET A 3 1.06 -16.25 25.88
CA MET A 3 0.40 -15.00 26.25
C MET A 3 -1.11 -15.27 26.34
N ARG A 4 -1.58 -15.61 27.54
CA ARG A 4 -3.00 -15.88 27.81
C ARG A 4 -3.73 -14.52 27.91
N PRO A 5 -4.79 -14.27 27.12
CA PRO A 5 -5.52 -13.01 27.24
C PRO A 5 -6.33 -13.03 28.53
N ALA A 6 -6.22 -11.96 29.32
CA ALA A 6 -7.19 -11.69 30.37
C ALA A 6 -8.48 -11.27 29.66
N ALA A 7 -9.47 -12.17 29.66
CA ALA A 7 -10.85 -11.82 29.31
C ALA A 7 -11.22 -10.55 30.07
N GLY A 8 -11.80 -9.58 29.36
CA GLY A 8 -12.06 -8.22 29.84
C GLY A 8 -12.59 -8.22 31.27
N ALA A 9 -11.78 -7.69 32.20
CA ALA A 9 -12.23 -7.44 33.55
C ALA A 9 -13.26 -6.31 33.50
N ALA A 10 -14.51 -6.63 33.82
CA ALA A 10 -15.55 -5.65 34.05
C ALA A 10 -15.10 -4.73 35.20
N GLY A 11 -14.88 -3.45 34.91
CA GLY A 11 -14.69 -2.45 35.95
C GLY A 11 -15.96 -2.33 36.81
N PRO A 12 -15.85 -1.82 38.05
CA PRO A 12 -16.97 -1.71 38.98
C PRO A 12 -18.17 -0.87 38.46
N ASP A 13 -17.99 -0.14 37.36
CA ASP A 13 -18.96 0.82 36.80
C ASP A 13 -19.62 0.34 35.49
N GLY A 14 -19.43 -0.91 35.07
CA GLY A 14 -20.02 -1.44 33.83
C GLY A 14 -19.38 -0.92 32.52
N SER A 15 -18.29 -0.15 32.62
CA SER A 15 -17.50 0.28 31.46
C SER A 15 -16.56 -0.86 31.02
N THR A 16 -16.80 -1.39 29.82
CA THR A 16 -15.89 -2.36 29.19
C THR A 16 -14.61 -1.65 28.80
N VAL A 17 -13.50 -1.94 29.47
CA VAL A 17 -12.17 -1.45 29.08
C VAL A 17 -11.82 -2.03 27.71
N THR A 18 -11.84 -1.20 26.66
CA THR A 18 -11.41 -1.61 25.32
C THR A 18 -9.99 -2.15 25.38
N THR A 19 -9.83 -3.43 25.09
CA THR A 19 -8.52 -4.07 25.01
C THR A 19 -7.91 -3.82 23.63
N TRP A 20 -6.60 -4.05 23.49
CA TRP A 20 -5.95 -4.00 22.18
C TRP A 20 -6.45 -5.10 21.24
N GLN A 21 -7.01 -6.19 21.79
CA GLN A 21 -7.61 -7.29 21.03
C GLN A 21 -8.93 -6.84 20.40
N ASP A 22 -9.77 -6.13 21.16
CA ASP A 22 -11.02 -5.55 20.63
C ASP A 22 -10.75 -4.54 19.51
N ALA A 23 -9.72 -3.70 19.68
CA ALA A 23 -9.30 -2.75 18.66
C ALA A 23 -8.74 -3.45 17.41
N LEU A 24 -7.97 -4.54 17.58
CA LEU A 24 -7.48 -5.36 16.47
C LEU A 24 -8.64 -6.03 15.72
N ASP A 25 -9.56 -6.66 16.44
CA ASP A 25 -10.70 -7.37 15.85
C ASP A 25 -11.60 -6.40 15.08
N GLU A 26 -11.90 -5.24 15.66
CA GLU A 26 -12.67 -4.19 14.99
C GLU A 26 -11.93 -3.65 13.76
N LEU A 27 -10.62 -3.41 13.86
CA LEU A 27 -9.80 -2.95 12.73
C LEU A 27 -9.80 -3.97 11.59
N VAL A 28 -9.59 -5.27 11.88
CA VAL A 28 -9.55 -6.31 10.86
C VAL A 28 -10.93 -6.47 10.22
N ARG A 29 -12.01 -6.49 11.03
CA ARG A 29 -13.39 -6.61 10.52
C ARG A 29 -13.79 -5.43 9.64
N THR A 30 -13.43 -4.20 10.02
CA THR A 30 -13.90 -3.00 9.30
C THR A 30 -12.94 -2.51 8.21
N ARG A 31 -11.63 -2.70 8.40
CA ARG A 31 -10.57 -2.12 7.54
C ARG A 31 -9.64 -3.14 6.91
N GLY A 32 -9.74 -4.42 7.24
CA GLY A 32 -8.84 -5.46 6.70
C GLY A 32 -8.78 -5.46 5.18
N ARG A 33 -9.92 -5.44 4.49
CA ARG A 33 -9.99 -5.38 3.01
C ARG A 33 -9.34 -4.11 2.44
N ALA A 34 -9.51 -2.97 3.10
CA ALA A 34 -8.91 -1.72 2.65
C ALA A 34 -7.38 -1.73 2.82
N LEU A 35 -6.89 -2.33 3.90
CA LEU A 35 -5.45 -2.51 4.16
C LEU A 35 -4.81 -3.45 3.14
N VAL A 36 -5.46 -4.58 2.81
CA VAL A 36 -5.00 -5.49 1.76
C VAL A 36 -5.04 -4.81 0.40
N GLY A 37 -6.09 -4.06 0.09
CA GLY A 37 -6.17 -3.28 -1.15
C GLY A 37 -5.04 -2.26 -1.27
N TYR A 38 -4.67 -1.60 -0.17
CA TYR A 38 -3.53 -0.68 -0.14
C TYR A 38 -2.19 -1.39 -0.32
N ALA A 39 -1.97 -2.51 0.37
CA ALA A 39 -0.76 -3.32 0.20
C ALA A 39 -0.65 -3.87 -1.24
N TYR A 40 -1.78 -4.23 -1.86
CA TYR A 40 -1.84 -4.68 -3.24
C TYR A 40 -1.42 -3.59 -4.23
N LEU A 41 -1.75 -2.32 -3.98
CA LEU A 41 -1.25 -1.21 -4.81
C LEU A 41 0.29 -1.16 -4.81
N LEU A 42 0.94 -1.52 -3.69
CA LEU A 42 2.40 -1.53 -3.59
C LEU A 42 3.01 -2.80 -4.23
N THR A 43 2.43 -3.97 -3.97
CA THR A 43 3.01 -5.26 -4.37
C THR A 43 2.62 -5.65 -5.80
N GLY A 44 1.37 -5.45 -6.19
CA GLY A 44 0.76 -6.01 -7.40
C GLY A 44 0.44 -7.50 -7.30
N ASP A 45 0.72 -8.12 -6.16
CA ASP A 45 0.50 -9.55 -5.88
C ASP A 45 -0.39 -9.70 -4.63
N SER A 46 -1.44 -10.51 -4.76
CA SER A 46 -2.44 -10.71 -3.69
C SER A 46 -1.86 -11.38 -2.46
N ARG A 47 -0.98 -12.38 -2.63
CA ARG A 47 -0.36 -13.11 -1.52
C ARG A 47 0.68 -12.25 -0.83
N GLU A 48 1.55 -11.57 -1.58
CA GLU A 48 2.53 -10.63 -1.00
C GLU A 48 1.82 -9.48 -0.26
N ALA A 49 0.65 -9.03 -0.74
CA ALA A 49 -0.15 -8.02 -0.08
C ALA A 49 -0.73 -8.50 1.25
N GLU A 50 -1.34 -9.69 1.27
CA GLU A 50 -1.89 -10.30 2.49
C GLU A 50 -0.80 -10.53 3.53
N ASP A 51 0.33 -11.11 3.13
CA ASP A 51 1.48 -11.34 4.00
C ASP A 51 2.01 -10.04 4.58
N LEU A 52 2.14 -9.00 3.76
CA LEU A 52 2.61 -7.68 4.19
C LEU A 52 1.67 -7.03 5.23
N VAL A 53 0.36 -7.18 5.06
CA VAL A 53 -0.65 -6.70 6.03
C VAL A 53 -0.56 -7.50 7.32
N GLN A 54 -0.44 -8.82 7.25
CA GLN A 54 -0.31 -9.67 8.43
C GLN A 54 0.94 -9.30 9.22
N ASP A 55 2.09 -9.16 8.56
CA ASP A 55 3.34 -8.71 9.16
C ASP A 55 3.19 -7.35 9.86
N ALA A 56 2.48 -6.42 9.20
CA ALA A 56 2.25 -5.09 9.75
C ALA A 56 1.36 -5.13 11.00
N LEU A 57 0.24 -5.87 10.96
CA LEU A 57 -0.64 -6.08 12.10
C LEU A 57 0.11 -6.69 13.28
N VAL A 58 0.86 -7.77 13.05
CA VAL A 58 1.67 -8.41 14.09
C VAL A 58 2.65 -7.40 14.69
N ARG A 59 3.41 -6.64 13.88
CA ARG A 59 4.37 -5.65 14.40
C ARG A 59 3.71 -4.53 15.18
N THR A 60 2.55 -4.04 14.73
CA THR A 60 1.80 -2.96 15.40
C THR A 60 1.28 -3.41 16.76
N PHE A 61 0.71 -4.62 16.87
CA PHE A 61 0.04 -5.07 18.10
C PHE A 61 0.95 -5.86 19.06
N THR A 62 2.06 -6.45 18.60
CA THR A 62 2.98 -7.22 19.46
C THR A 62 3.95 -6.33 20.24
N ARG A 63 4.28 -5.12 19.73
CA ARG A 63 5.23 -4.19 20.38
C ARG A 63 4.65 -3.39 21.57
N GLY A 64 3.49 -3.78 22.09
CA GLY A 64 3.00 -3.33 23.41
C GLY A 64 2.53 -1.86 23.50
N ARG A 65 2.22 -1.21 22.38
CA ARG A 65 1.57 0.11 22.34
C ARG A 65 0.31 0.12 21.48
N GLY A 66 -0.41 -1.01 21.44
CA GLY A 66 -1.68 -1.11 20.74
C GLY A 66 -2.60 0.00 21.22
N THR A 67 -2.75 1.02 20.38
CA THR A 67 -3.74 2.08 20.61
C THR A 67 -5.11 1.40 20.68
N ARG A 68 -5.91 1.80 21.66
CA ARG A 68 -7.27 1.30 21.85
C ARG A 68 -8.23 1.88 20.81
N GLU A 69 -7.76 2.86 20.03
CA GLU A 69 -8.52 3.53 18.99
C GLU A 69 -8.20 2.95 17.60
N VAL A 70 -9.24 2.48 16.92
CA VAL A 70 -9.15 1.83 15.59
C VAL A 70 -8.51 2.75 14.54
N ALA A 71 -8.86 4.04 14.52
CA ALA A 71 -8.34 4.99 13.54
C ALA A 71 -6.83 5.20 13.69
N SER A 72 -6.36 5.33 14.93
CA SER A 72 -4.94 5.41 15.24
C SER A 72 -4.22 4.10 14.86
N ALA A 73 -4.83 2.94 15.16
CA ALA A 73 -4.28 1.64 14.80
C ALA A 73 -4.14 1.47 13.27
N GLU A 74 -5.16 1.87 12.50
CA GLU A 74 -5.14 1.85 11.03
C GLU A 74 -3.96 2.67 10.49
N ALA A 75 -3.72 3.87 11.03
CA ALA A 75 -2.60 4.72 10.63
C ALA A 75 -1.24 4.08 10.95
N TYR A 76 -1.09 3.46 12.12
CA TYR A 76 0.12 2.71 12.47
C TYR A 76 0.35 1.52 11.54
N VAL A 77 -0.70 0.77 11.21
CA VAL A 77 -0.61 -0.37 10.31
C VAL A 77 -0.22 0.08 8.91
N ARG A 78 -0.87 1.12 8.34
CA ARG A 78 -0.47 1.69 7.04
C ARG A 78 0.99 2.11 7.01
N ARG A 79 1.44 2.86 8.02
CA ARG A 79 2.86 3.24 8.14
C ARG A 79 3.77 2.01 8.21
N THR A 80 3.35 0.97 8.92
CA THR A 80 4.13 -0.27 9.07
C THR A 80 4.18 -1.06 7.76
N ILE A 81 3.09 -1.14 7.00
CA ILE A 81 3.04 -1.71 5.64
C ILE A 81 4.06 -0.99 4.76
N LEU A 82 3.97 0.34 4.67
CA LEU A 82 4.85 1.17 3.85
C LEU A 82 6.32 0.95 4.21
N THR A 83 6.65 1.09 5.50
CA THR A 83 8.03 0.94 5.98
C THR A 83 8.57 -0.45 5.70
N THR A 84 7.74 -1.49 5.91
CA THR A 84 8.13 -2.88 5.67
C THR A 84 8.39 -3.15 4.19
N TYR A 85 7.55 -2.60 3.31
CA TYR A 85 7.72 -2.68 1.86
C TYR A 85 9.01 -2.00 1.40
N VAL A 86 9.24 -0.75 1.85
CA VAL A 86 10.44 0.02 1.52
C VAL A 86 11.72 -0.68 2.03
N ASP A 87 11.70 -1.19 3.25
CA ASP A 87 12.80 -1.97 3.80
C ASP A 87 13.06 -3.25 3.01
N GLY A 88 12.00 -3.92 2.57
CA GLY A 88 12.07 -5.08 1.68
C GLY A 88 12.74 -4.74 0.35
N PHE A 89 12.37 -3.60 -0.25
CA PHE A 89 12.98 -3.09 -1.48
C PHE A 89 14.48 -2.83 -1.31
N ARG A 90 14.88 -2.15 -0.22
CA ARG A 90 16.28 -1.89 0.13
C ARG A 90 17.06 -3.19 0.39
N ARG A 91 16.45 -4.17 1.05
CA ARG A 91 17.04 -5.51 1.24
C ARG A 91 17.27 -6.19 -0.10
N ARG A 92 16.26 -6.30 -0.97
CA ARG A 92 16.39 -6.90 -2.30
C ARG A 92 17.52 -6.25 -3.12
N LYS A 93 17.63 -4.91 -3.10
CA LYS A 93 18.74 -4.19 -3.74
C LYS A 93 20.11 -4.56 -3.16
N ARG A 94 20.26 -4.58 -1.82
CA ARG A 94 21.52 -4.95 -1.16
C ARG A 94 21.94 -6.39 -1.50
N TRP A 95 20.99 -7.30 -1.54
CA TRP A 95 21.26 -8.71 -1.88
C TRP A 95 21.62 -8.88 -3.36
N ALA A 96 21.00 -8.10 -4.25
CA ALA A 96 21.40 -8.03 -5.66
C ALA A 96 22.80 -7.41 -5.85
N SER A 97 23.24 -6.49 -4.97
CA SER A 97 24.61 -5.94 -5.03
C SER A 97 25.69 -6.87 -4.46
N ILE A 98 25.32 -7.82 -3.59
CA ILE A 98 26.24 -8.82 -3.01
C ILE A 98 26.43 -10.02 -3.96
N ARG A 99 25.43 -10.31 -4.82
CA ARG A 99 25.59 -11.21 -5.96
C ARG A 99 26.14 -10.43 -7.15
N HIS A 100 27.46 -10.31 -7.27
CA HIS A 100 28.05 -9.93 -8.54
C HIS A 100 27.60 -10.92 -9.63
N LEU A 101 27.10 -10.38 -10.74
CA LEU A 101 26.66 -11.00 -12.00
C LEU A 101 25.14 -11.27 -12.14
N THR A 102 24.61 -10.60 -13.17
CA THR A 102 23.40 -10.91 -13.97
C THR A 102 22.05 -11.00 -13.24
N ALA A 103 21.32 -9.87 -13.23
CA ALA A 103 19.99 -9.75 -13.82
C ALA A 103 19.44 -8.36 -13.46
N VAL A 104 19.54 -7.42 -14.41
CA VAL A 104 18.41 -6.52 -14.62
C VAL A 104 17.29 -7.48 -15.03
N PRO A 105 16.20 -7.66 -14.25
CA PRO A 105 15.10 -8.46 -14.76
C PRO A 105 14.60 -7.76 -16.01
N GLU A 106 14.86 -8.37 -17.17
CA GLU A 106 14.16 -8.07 -18.40
C GLU A 106 12.64 -8.13 -18.11
N PRO A 107 11.85 -7.21 -18.66
CA PRO A 107 10.42 -7.16 -18.41
C PRO A 107 9.78 -8.46 -18.87
N THR A 108 9.30 -9.25 -17.92
CA THR A 108 8.38 -10.35 -18.23
C THR A 108 6.98 -9.74 -18.29
N PRO A 109 6.37 -9.60 -19.48
CA PRO A 109 4.96 -9.27 -19.55
C PRO A 109 4.18 -10.43 -18.89
N PRO A 110 3.12 -10.15 -18.11
CA PRO A 110 2.23 -11.21 -17.67
C PRO A 110 1.57 -11.88 -18.89
N ASP A 111 1.74 -13.19 -19.02
CA ASP A 111 1.03 -14.01 -20.01
C ASP A 111 -0.50 -13.87 -19.82
N GLY A 112 -1.22 -13.56 -20.92
CA GLY A 112 -2.68 -13.32 -20.95
C GLY A 112 -3.57 -14.57 -20.73
N PRO A 113 -4.92 -14.48 -20.79
CA PRO A 113 -5.66 -13.92 -21.93
C PRO A 113 -6.90 -13.02 -21.61
N HIS A 114 -7.45 -12.45 -22.69
CA HIS A 114 -8.57 -11.50 -22.86
C HIS A 114 -9.85 -11.68 -22.02
N ALA A 115 -10.52 -10.55 -21.75
CA ALA A 115 -11.98 -10.46 -21.77
C ALA A 115 -12.42 -9.12 -22.41
N GLY A 116 -13.40 -9.20 -23.33
CA GLY A 116 -13.90 -8.13 -24.20
C GLY A 116 -14.72 -7.03 -23.50
N PRO A 117 -15.48 -6.23 -24.28
CA PRO A 117 -15.94 -4.91 -23.86
C PRO A 117 -17.11 -4.95 -22.87
N GLU A 118 -16.97 -4.14 -21.80
CA GLU A 118 -18.00 -3.62 -20.85
C GLU A 118 -18.71 -4.66 -19.93
N PRO A 119 -18.88 -4.38 -18.62
CA PRO A 119 -19.60 -3.17 -18.16
C PRO A 119 -18.94 -2.44 -16.98
N VAL A 120 -18.89 -1.10 -17.07
CA VAL A 120 -18.77 -0.14 -15.95
C VAL A 120 -17.95 -0.67 -14.77
N VAL A 121 -16.66 -0.84 -15.02
CA VAL A 121 -15.69 -1.11 -13.98
C VAL A 121 -15.63 0.14 -13.11
N THR A 122 -16.00 0.03 -11.82
CA THR A 122 -15.81 1.13 -10.87
C THR A 122 -14.38 1.67 -11.01
N THR A 123 -14.20 2.99 -11.05
CA THR A 123 -12.89 3.66 -11.28
C THR A 123 -11.75 3.02 -10.47
N ARG A 124 -12.04 2.55 -9.26
CA ARG A 124 -11.09 1.86 -8.37
C ARG A 124 -10.50 0.57 -8.95
N VAL A 125 -11.32 -0.29 -9.55
CA VAL A 125 -10.86 -1.56 -10.12
C VAL A 125 -10.03 -1.31 -11.37
N ALA A 126 -10.40 -0.32 -12.18
CA ALA A 126 -9.62 0.11 -13.35
C ALA A 126 -8.22 0.62 -12.93
N VAL A 127 -8.14 1.46 -11.91
CA VAL A 127 -6.85 1.97 -11.37
C VAL A 127 -5.98 0.84 -10.83
N GLN A 128 -6.56 -0.11 -10.08
CA GLN A 128 -5.81 -1.26 -9.56
C GLN A 128 -5.26 -2.14 -10.67
N GLN A 129 -6.06 -2.42 -11.70
CA GLN A 129 -5.64 -3.20 -12.86
C GLN A 129 -4.55 -2.46 -13.65
N ALA A 130 -4.70 -1.16 -13.88
CA ALA A 130 -3.70 -0.36 -14.58
C ALA A 130 -2.36 -0.31 -13.84
N LEU A 131 -2.37 -0.18 -12.51
CA LEU A 131 -1.15 -0.22 -11.69
C LEU A 131 -0.48 -1.59 -11.69
N ALA A 132 -1.26 -2.68 -11.81
CA ALA A 132 -0.71 -4.03 -11.90
C ALA A 132 0.08 -4.26 -13.20
N LEU A 133 -0.20 -3.50 -14.27
CA LEU A 133 0.54 -3.55 -15.53
C LEU A 133 1.92 -2.88 -15.45
N LEU A 134 2.15 -2.04 -14.43
CA LEU A 134 3.43 -1.34 -14.28
C LEU A 134 4.54 -2.29 -13.79
N PRO A 135 5.79 -2.07 -14.23
CA PRO A 135 6.96 -2.65 -13.59
C PRO A 135 6.98 -2.34 -12.08
N PRO A 136 7.47 -3.25 -11.21
CA PRO A 136 7.42 -3.07 -9.75
C PRO A 136 8.04 -1.76 -9.24
N ARG A 137 9.10 -1.27 -9.90
CA ARG A 137 9.77 -0.01 -9.51
C ARG A 137 8.96 1.23 -9.88
N GLU A 138 8.34 1.21 -11.05
CA GLU A 138 7.47 2.27 -11.54
C GLU A 138 6.21 2.37 -10.68
N ARG A 139 5.59 1.21 -10.38
CA ARG A 139 4.48 1.09 -9.42
C ARG A 139 4.84 1.66 -8.05
N ALA A 140 6.00 1.28 -7.51
CA ALA A 140 6.44 1.82 -6.22
C ALA A 140 6.57 3.35 -6.28
N CYS A 141 7.19 3.91 -7.33
CA CYS A 141 7.35 5.35 -7.47
C CYS A 141 5.99 6.08 -7.55
N ILE A 142 5.07 5.61 -8.40
CA ILE A 142 3.76 6.26 -8.59
C ILE A 142 2.92 6.17 -7.30
N VAL A 143 2.90 5.02 -6.63
CA VAL A 143 2.10 4.84 -5.40
C VAL A 143 2.65 5.70 -4.27
N LEU A 144 3.96 5.73 -4.05
CA LEU A 144 4.55 6.59 -3.01
C LEU A 144 4.33 8.08 -3.31
N ARG A 145 4.39 8.48 -4.59
CA ARG A 145 4.21 9.89 -4.98
C ARG A 145 2.77 10.38 -4.81
N HIS A 146 1.79 9.55 -5.16
CA HIS A 146 0.39 9.96 -5.28
C HIS A 146 -0.52 9.46 -4.15
N PHE A 147 -0.17 8.37 -3.47
CA PHE A 147 -0.95 7.83 -2.35
C PHE A 147 -0.35 8.15 -0.98
N GLU A 148 0.96 8.41 -0.91
CA GLU A 148 1.67 8.79 0.32
C GLU A 148 2.17 10.24 0.31
N ASP A 149 1.81 11.02 -0.70
CA ASP A 149 2.21 12.42 -0.90
C ASP A 149 3.72 12.68 -0.81
N MET A 150 4.54 11.65 -1.08
CA MET A 150 5.99 11.79 -1.00
C MET A 150 6.50 12.64 -2.16
N THR A 151 7.38 13.59 -1.87
CA THR A 151 8.13 14.31 -2.91
C THR A 151 9.03 13.37 -3.69
N VAL A 152 9.43 13.76 -4.91
CA VAL A 152 10.37 12.98 -5.74
C VAL A 152 11.67 12.67 -4.99
N ALA A 153 12.16 13.60 -4.18
CA ALA A 153 13.35 13.40 -3.35
C ALA A 153 13.11 12.34 -2.26
N GLN A 154 11.98 12.42 -1.54
CA GLN A 154 11.62 11.42 -0.53
C GLN A 154 11.44 10.02 -1.13
N VAL A 155 10.85 9.91 -2.32
CA VAL A 155 10.73 8.63 -3.05
C VAL A 155 12.11 8.09 -3.43
N ALA A 156 13.00 8.95 -3.92
CA ALA A 156 14.37 8.57 -4.27
C ALA A 156 15.12 8.02 -3.04
N ASP A 157 15.03 8.70 -1.90
CA ASP A 157 15.64 8.26 -0.65
C ASP A 157 15.03 6.95 -0.14
N ALA A 158 13.70 6.83 -0.14
CA ALA A 158 12.99 5.64 0.29
C ALA A 158 13.42 4.41 -0.51
N LEU A 159 13.37 4.49 -1.85
CA LEU A 159 13.69 3.38 -2.74
C LEU A 159 15.18 3.23 -3.03
N SER A 160 16.03 4.12 -2.49
CA SER A 160 17.47 4.16 -2.79
C SER A 160 17.75 4.28 -4.29
N LEU A 161 17.04 5.18 -4.97
CA LEU A 161 17.20 5.49 -6.39
C LEU A 161 17.75 6.92 -6.56
N SER A 162 18.24 7.26 -7.75
CA SER A 162 18.56 8.66 -8.06
C SER A 162 17.27 9.43 -8.36
N VAL A 163 17.24 10.74 -8.08
CA VAL A 163 16.11 11.62 -8.42
C VAL A 163 15.78 11.55 -9.92
N GLY A 164 16.81 11.48 -10.79
CA GLY A 164 16.62 11.34 -12.24
C GLY A 164 15.95 10.02 -12.61
N THR A 165 16.31 8.92 -11.96
CA THR A 165 15.67 7.61 -12.15
C THR A 165 14.21 7.65 -11.70
N VAL A 166 13.90 8.29 -10.57
CA VAL A 166 12.51 8.43 -10.10
C VAL A 166 11.68 9.26 -11.09
N LYS A 167 12.20 10.39 -11.59
CA LYS A 167 11.49 11.19 -12.61
C LYS A 167 11.20 10.40 -13.88
N ARG A 168 12.18 9.61 -14.36
CA ARG A 168 11.98 8.72 -15.51
C ARG A 168 10.89 7.69 -15.24
N TYR A 169 10.95 6.99 -14.12
CA TYR A 169 9.94 6.00 -13.76
C TYR A 169 8.55 6.58 -13.57
N LEU A 170 8.43 7.79 -13.02
CA LEU A 170 7.15 8.48 -12.95
C LEU A 170 6.61 8.81 -14.34
N SER A 171 7.45 9.32 -15.25
CA SER A 171 7.04 9.60 -16.62
C SER A 171 6.60 8.34 -17.39
N ASP A 172 7.36 7.26 -17.26
CA ASP A 172 7.05 5.97 -17.90
C ASP A 172 5.76 5.35 -17.32
N ALA A 173 5.58 5.45 -16.00
CA ALA A 173 4.36 5.02 -15.32
C ALA A 173 3.14 5.81 -15.76
N THR A 174 3.21 7.15 -15.75
CA THR A 174 2.11 8.03 -16.17
C THR A 174 1.69 7.74 -17.60
N ARG A 175 2.64 7.61 -18.54
CA ARG A 175 2.34 7.26 -19.94
C ARG A 175 1.57 5.94 -20.06
N THR A 176 1.98 4.94 -19.28
CA THR A 176 1.31 3.62 -19.28
C THR A 176 -0.09 3.73 -18.69
N LEU A 177 -0.26 4.49 -17.60
CA LEU A 177 -1.56 4.70 -16.98
C LEU A 177 -2.53 5.48 -17.88
N GLU A 178 -2.07 6.52 -18.57
CA GLU A 178 -2.86 7.30 -19.54
C GLU A 178 -3.39 6.42 -20.68
N GLN A 179 -2.58 5.48 -21.17
CA GLN A 179 -3.00 4.53 -22.22
C GLN A 179 -4.15 3.61 -21.78
N HIS A 180 -4.22 3.29 -20.49
CA HIS A 180 -5.20 2.34 -19.94
C HIS A 180 -6.41 3.01 -19.26
N LEU A 181 -6.26 4.24 -18.78
CA LEU A 181 -7.30 4.98 -18.04
C LEU A 181 -7.89 6.16 -18.84
N GLY A 182 -7.31 6.53 -19.98
CA GLY A 182 -7.63 7.76 -20.71
C GLY A 182 -6.74 8.92 -20.27
N ASP A 183 -6.73 10.01 -21.05
CA ASP A 183 -5.84 11.15 -20.87
C ASP A 183 -5.99 11.77 -19.47
N LEU A 184 -4.95 11.62 -18.63
CA LEU A 184 -4.89 12.15 -17.26
C LEU A 184 -4.48 13.64 -17.26
N ALA A 185 -4.15 14.20 -18.43
CA ALA A 185 -3.60 15.55 -18.64
C ALA A 185 -4.61 16.71 -18.44
N GLY A 186 -5.50 16.58 -17.46
CA GLY A 186 -6.36 17.66 -16.98
C GLY A 186 -5.95 18.26 -15.63
N ALA A 187 -4.85 17.79 -15.02
CA ALA A 187 -4.52 18.08 -13.61
C ALA A 187 -3.08 18.60 -13.38
N ASP A 188 -2.48 19.26 -14.37
CA ASP A 188 -1.19 19.91 -14.17
C ASP A 188 -1.35 21.39 -13.77
N ASP A 189 -0.73 21.71 -12.63
CA ASP A 189 -0.38 23.06 -12.10
C ASP A 189 -1.21 23.71 -10.96
N GLU A 190 -1.79 22.91 -10.06
CA GLU A 190 -2.00 23.31 -8.66
C GLU A 190 -1.61 22.15 -7.72
N PRO A 191 -1.03 22.41 -6.52
CA PRO A 191 -0.90 21.39 -5.47
C PRO A 191 -2.29 21.14 -4.86
N ALA A 192 -3.23 20.67 -5.68
CA ALA A 192 -4.56 20.31 -5.27
C ALA A 192 -4.48 19.01 -4.49
N HIS A 193 -5.02 19.06 -3.28
CA HIS A 193 -5.21 17.94 -2.37
C HIS A 193 -6.10 16.84 -2.97
N VAL A 194 -5.55 16.03 -3.89
CA VAL A 194 -6.19 14.79 -4.40
C VAL A 194 -6.32 13.73 -3.29
N THR A 195 -5.83 14.03 -2.09
CA THR A 195 -5.85 13.20 -0.88
C THR A 195 -7.23 12.88 -0.35
N ASP A 196 -8.30 13.53 -0.82
CA ASP A 196 -9.65 13.13 -0.44
C ASP A 196 -10.38 12.35 -1.53
N GLU A 197 -10.30 12.58 -2.84
CA GLU A 197 -11.28 11.93 -3.75
C GLU A 197 -11.08 10.42 -3.93
N VAL A 198 -9.84 9.92 -4.01
CA VAL A 198 -9.56 8.48 -4.09
C VAL A 198 -9.73 7.80 -2.72
N LEU A 199 -9.37 8.49 -1.64
CA LEU A 199 -9.58 8.02 -0.26
C LEU A 199 -11.06 8.09 0.15
N VAL A 200 -11.84 9.06 -0.31
CA VAL A 200 -13.29 9.30 -0.15
C VAL A 200 -14.07 8.29 -0.97
N THR A 201 -13.62 7.94 -2.18
CA THR A 201 -14.20 6.83 -2.95
C THR A 201 -14.02 5.50 -2.22
N VAL A 202 -12.91 5.33 -1.48
CA VAL A 202 -12.71 4.18 -0.57
C VAL A 202 -13.41 4.35 0.79
N ARG A 203 -13.71 5.58 1.24
CA ARG A 203 -14.39 5.91 2.52
C ARG A 203 -15.92 5.94 2.45
N ARG A 204 -16.53 6.16 1.27
CA ARG A 204 -17.98 6.29 1.08
C ARG A 204 -18.72 4.95 0.92
N ALA A 205 -18.02 3.84 0.74
CA ALA A 205 -18.60 2.51 0.75
C ALA A 205 -18.69 1.96 2.19
N ARG A 206 -19.30 2.75 3.09
CA ARG A 206 -19.75 2.28 4.41
C ARG A 206 -21.02 1.45 4.25
#